data_AF-A0A938I5X0-F1
#
_entry.id   AF-A0A938I5X0-F1
#
_cell.length_a   1.000
_cell.length_b   1.000
_cell.length_c   1.000
_cell.angle_alpha   90.00
_cell.angle_beta   90.00
_cell.angle_gamma   90.00
#
_symmetry.space_group_name_H-M   'P 1'
#
loop_
_entity.id
_entity.type
_entity.pdbx_description
1 polymer ?
#
loop_
_entity_poly.entity_id
_entity_poly.type
_entity_poly.pdbx_seq_one_letter_code
_entity_poly.pdbx_strand_id
1 'polypeptide(L)'
;MNTRRSRSGQRTGMNLAGWQRRPAFTLVELLIVVAIIALLITVMVAVVGSSLKTARAAATSALIQKLDNLLDERTKGFDRATKSSDFQRIITARKRALESGGFFGVSPDVLEVVARKDFFKANFPQRFEDLGSPDANLNGVPDVLESVPGVNIAVLGRQVTTRHATESSELLYYMLTRMQVFGVPPVGDAEFA
;
A
#
# COMPACT_ATOMS: atom_id res chain seq x y z
N MET A 1 33.52 19.89 -97.98
CA MET A 1 32.19 19.23 -98.09
C MET A 1 31.48 19.47 -96.75
N ASN A 2 30.64 20.48 -96.56
CA ASN A 2 29.36 20.81 -97.21
C ASN A 2 28.37 19.63 -97.21
N THR A 3 27.35 19.66 -96.35
CA THR A 3 25.94 19.55 -96.75
C THR A 3 24.97 19.90 -95.61
N ARG A 4 23.99 20.71 -96.01
CA ARG A 4 22.79 21.20 -95.31
C ARG A 4 21.87 20.09 -94.79
N ARG A 5 21.05 20.42 -93.78
CA ARG A 5 19.55 20.38 -93.76
C ARG A 5 19.08 20.94 -92.40
N SER A 6 18.35 22.05 -92.34
CA SER A 6 16.92 22.24 -92.63
C SER A 6 16.00 21.38 -91.78
N ARG A 7 15.17 22.07 -90.96
CA ARG A 7 13.87 21.72 -90.35
C ARG A 7 13.87 22.26 -88.91
N SER A 8 12.80 22.79 -88.34
CA SER A 8 11.46 23.20 -88.75
C SER A 8 10.82 23.67 -87.44
N GLY A 9 9.95 24.67 -87.48
CA GLY A 9 9.42 25.33 -86.30
C GLY A 9 8.90 24.40 -85.19
N GLN A 10 9.33 24.69 -83.96
CA GLN A 10 8.55 24.38 -82.78
C GLN A 10 8.12 25.72 -82.18
N ARG A 11 6.83 26.02 -82.39
CA ARG A 11 6.09 27.01 -81.63
C ARG A 11 6.09 26.54 -80.18
N THR A 12 6.97 27.12 -79.38
CA THR A 12 6.94 26.99 -77.93
C THR A 12 5.69 27.70 -77.45
N GLY A 13 4.59 26.94 -77.34
CA GLY A 13 3.42 27.35 -76.58
C GLY A 13 3.88 27.61 -75.16
N MET A 14 3.95 28.88 -74.79
CA MET A 14 4.04 29.30 -73.39
C MET A 14 2.75 28.84 -72.72
N ASN A 15 2.78 27.62 -72.16
CA ASN A 15 1.89 27.26 -71.08
C ASN A 15 2.24 28.21 -69.94
N LEU A 16 1.53 29.34 -69.89
CA LEU A 16 1.42 30.17 -68.71
C LEU A 16 0.83 29.25 -67.65
N ALA A 17 1.73 28.64 -66.88
CA ALA A 17 1.42 27.83 -65.73
C ALA A 17 0.46 28.66 -64.87
N GLY A 18 -0.83 28.32 -64.95
CA GLY A 18 -1.85 28.91 -64.12
C GLY A 18 -1.42 28.66 -62.69
N TRP A 19 -0.86 29.68 -62.05
CA TRP A 19 -0.69 29.72 -60.61
C TRP A 19 -2.09 29.61 -60.04
N GLN A 20 -2.50 28.37 -59.77
CA GLN A 20 -3.68 28.05 -59.00
C GLN A 20 -3.46 28.73 -57.65
N ARG A 21 -4.11 29.89 -57.49
CA ARG A 21 -4.15 30.61 -56.23
C ARG A 21 -4.73 29.63 -55.23
N ARG A 22 -3.89 29.10 -54.34
CA ARG A 22 -4.34 28.29 -53.23
C ARG A 22 -5.29 29.20 -52.43
N PRO A 23 -6.53 28.77 -52.17
CA PRO A 23 -7.46 29.56 -51.38
C PRO A 23 -6.80 29.85 -50.03
N ALA A 24 -6.64 31.13 -49.71
CA ALA A 24 -6.15 31.55 -48.41
C ALA A 24 -7.26 31.30 -47.38
N PHE A 25 -6.91 30.66 -46.28
CA PHE A 25 -7.83 30.36 -45.19
C PHE A 25 -8.42 31.66 -44.65
N THR A 26 -9.75 31.74 -44.54
CA THR A 26 -10.38 32.97 -44.06
C THR A 26 -10.19 33.09 -42.54
N LEU A 27 -10.02 34.31 -42.03
CA LEU A 27 -9.95 34.57 -40.58
C LEU A 27 -11.19 34.02 -39.85
N VAL A 28 -12.35 34.05 -40.51
CA VAL A 28 -13.62 33.53 -40.00
C VAL A 28 -13.57 32.01 -39.83
N GLU A 29 -13.02 31.29 -40.80
CA GLU A 29 -12.91 29.83 -40.75
C GLU A 29 -12.02 29.37 -39.59
N LEU A 30 -10.91 30.09 -39.34
CA LEU A 30 -10.04 29.83 -38.20
C LEU A 30 -10.76 30.10 -36.86
N LEU A 31 -11.55 31.17 -36.76
CA LEU A 31 -12.28 31.50 -35.55
C LEU A 31 -13.33 30.43 -35.21
N ILE A 32 -14.05 29.91 -36.21
CA ILE A 32 -15.01 28.82 -36.04
C ILE A 32 -14.31 27.55 -35.56
N VAL A 33 -13.15 27.20 -36.13
CA VAL A 33 -12.39 26.01 -35.72
C VAL A 33 -11.96 26.11 -34.26
N VAL A 34 -11.40 27.25 -33.83
CA VAL A 34 -10.99 27.44 -32.43
C VAL A 34 -12.20 27.39 -31.49
N ALA A 35 -13.34 27.94 -31.89
CA ALA A 35 -14.58 27.86 -31.11
C ALA A 35 -15.07 26.41 -30.93
N ILE A 36 -15.03 25.59 -32.00
CA ILE A 36 -15.40 24.18 -31.94
C ILE A 36 -14.42 23.40 -31.05
N ILE A 37 -13.11 23.61 -31.20
CA ILE A 37 -12.10 22.94 -30.36
C ILE A 37 -12.29 23.31 -28.88
N ALA A 38 -12.53 24.58 -28.55
CA ALA A 38 -12.77 25.02 -27.18
C ALA A 38 -14.03 24.36 -26.58
N LEU A 39 -15.10 24.25 -27.37
CA LEU A 39 -16.32 23.55 -26.95
C LEU A 39 -16.09 22.05 -26.72
N LEU A 40 -15.31 21.38 -27.57
CA LEU A 40 -14.98 19.97 -27.39
C LEU A 40 -14.12 19.72 -26.14
N ILE A 41 -13.15 20.60 -25.86
CA ILE A 41 -12.29 20.50 -24.67
C ILE A 41 -13.12 20.61 -23.38
N THR A 42 -14.07 21.56 -23.31
CA THR A 42 -14.86 21.75 -22.08
C THR A 42 -15.71 20.52 -21.75
N VAL A 43 -16.33 19.89 -22.76
CA VAL A 43 -17.08 18.64 -22.57
C VAL A 43 -16.16 17.49 -22.15
N MET A 44 -14.98 17.35 -22.76
CA MET A 44 -14.01 16.31 -22.38
C MET A 44 -13.55 16.43 -20.92
N VAL A 45 -13.23 17.65 -20.46
CA VAL A 45 -12.75 17.86 -19.08
C VAL A 45 -13.80 17.45 -18.05
N ALA A 46 -15.08 17.75 -18.29
CA ALA A 46 -16.17 17.36 -17.39
C ALA A 46 -16.28 15.83 -17.24
N VAL A 47 -16.18 15.09 -18.35
CA VAL A 47 -16.24 13.62 -18.35
C VAL A 47 -15.03 13.03 -17.63
N VAL A 48 -13.81 13.47 -17.96
CA VAL A 48 -12.57 12.96 -17.35
C VAL A 48 -12.55 13.18 -15.83
N GLY A 49 -13.02 14.35 -15.37
CA GLY A 49 -13.12 14.64 -13.93
C GLY A 49 -14.04 13.68 -13.17
N SER A 50 -15.14 13.24 -13.79
CA SER A 50 -16.03 12.24 -13.18
C SER A 50 -15.39 10.84 -13.15
N SER A 51 -14.75 10.40 -14.24
CA SER A 51 -14.09 9.10 -14.34
C SER A 51 -12.94 8.95 -13.34
N LEU A 52 -12.15 10.01 -13.12
CA LEU A 52 -11.06 10.00 -12.14
C LEU A 52 -11.56 9.82 -10.70
N LYS A 53 -12.71 10.43 -10.35
CA LYS A 53 -13.31 10.25 -9.02
C LYS A 53 -13.78 8.82 -8.82
N THR A 54 -14.44 8.24 -9.82
CA THR A 54 -14.88 6.85 -9.80
C THR A 54 -13.70 5.88 -9.71
N ALA A 55 -12.63 6.12 -10.48
CA ALA A 55 -11.43 5.30 -10.44
C ALA A 55 -10.75 5.33 -9.06
N ARG A 56 -10.64 6.51 -8.43
CA ARG A 56 -10.12 6.63 -7.06
C ARG A 56 -10.98 5.88 -6.05
N ALA A 57 -12.30 6.04 -6.12
CA ALA A 57 -13.22 5.33 -5.24
C ALA A 57 -13.12 3.80 -5.41
N ALA A 58 -13.04 3.32 -6.66
CA ALA A 58 -12.86 1.91 -6.96
C ALA A 58 -11.52 1.37 -6.43
N ALA A 59 -10.42 2.11 -6.62
CA ALA A 59 -9.11 1.73 -6.08
C ALA A 59 -9.11 1.66 -4.55
N THR A 60 -9.70 2.65 -3.86
CA THR A 60 -9.82 2.63 -2.40
C THR A 60 -10.71 1.48 -1.93
N SER A 61 -11.82 1.19 -2.63
CA SER A 61 -12.70 0.06 -2.31
C SER A 61 -11.97 -1.28 -2.45
N ALA A 62 -11.18 -1.45 -3.52
CA ALA A 62 -10.39 -2.67 -3.73
C ALA A 62 -9.31 -2.83 -2.66
N LEU A 63 -8.65 -1.73 -2.25
CA LEU A 63 -7.69 -1.74 -1.16
C LEU A 63 -8.35 -2.14 0.17
N ILE A 64 -9.52 -1.58 0.50
CA ILE A 64 -10.27 -1.94 1.72
C ILE A 64 -10.64 -3.43 1.72
N GLN A 65 -11.13 -3.97 0.60
CA GLN A 65 -11.47 -5.39 0.48
C GLN A 65 -10.25 -6.30 0.69
N LYS A 66 -9.09 -5.92 0.15
CA LYS A 66 -7.83 -6.65 0.38
C LYS A 66 -7.43 -6.64 1.85
N LEU A 67 -7.48 -5.47 2.49
CA LEU A 67 -7.16 -5.33 3.91
C LEU A 67 -8.10 -6.17 4.78
N ASP A 68 -9.40 -6.18 4.46
CA ASP A 68 -10.41 -6.97 5.17
C ASP A 68 -10.11 -8.47 5.08
N ASN A 69 -9.84 -8.98 3.87
CA ASN A 69 -9.47 -10.38 3.67
C ASN A 69 -8.21 -10.78 4.46
N LEU A 70 -7.18 -9.94 4.44
CA LEU A 70 -5.93 -10.20 5.17
C LEU A 70 -6.14 -10.18 6.69
N LEU A 71 -6.94 -9.26 7.20
CA LEU A 71 -7.28 -9.20 8.62
C LEU A 71 -8.11 -10.40 9.06
N ASP A 72 -9.06 -10.85 8.23
CA ASP A 72 -9.86 -12.03 8.50
C ASP A 72 -9.00 -13.31 8.52
N GLU A 73 -8.09 -13.49 7.54
CA GLU A 73 -7.14 -14.59 7.53
C GLU A 73 -6.26 -14.63 8.79
N ARG A 74 -5.76 -13.47 9.21
CA ARG A 74 -4.94 -13.36 10.43
C ARG A 74 -5.75 -13.61 11.69
N THR A 75 -6.99 -13.16 11.76
CA THR A 75 -7.91 -13.40 12.88
C THR A 75 -8.22 -14.90 13.01
N LYS A 76 -8.49 -15.57 11.89
CA LYS A 76 -8.67 -17.03 11.84
C LYS A 76 -7.38 -17.77 12.22
N GLY A 77 -6.22 -17.30 11.76
CA GLY A 77 -4.92 -17.80 12.18
C GLY A 77 -4.71 -17.71 13.69
N PHE A 78 -5.05 -16.57 14.28
CA PHE A 78 -4.98 -16.33 15.72
C PHE A 78 -5.89 -17.26 16.51
N ASP A 79 -7.16 -17.38 16.13
CA ASP A 79 -8.11 -18.27 16.81
C ASP A 79 -7.62 -19.73 16.79
N ARG A 80 -7.10 -20.20 15.64
CA ARG A 80 -6.46 -21.53 15.55
C ARG A 80 -5.26 -21.66 16.48
N ALA A 81 -4.39 -20.65 16.54
CA ALA A 81 -3.22 -20.67 17.40
C ALA A 81 -3.59 -20.68 18.89
N THR A 82 -4.63 -19.94 19.31
CA THR A 82 -5.10 -19.95 20.70
C THR A 82 -5.72 -21.29 21.13
N LYS A 83 -6.17 -22.11 20.19
CA LYS A 83 -6.69 -23.47 20.46
C LYS A 83 -5.59 -24.54 20.45
N SER A 84 -4.35 -24.17 20.13
CA SER A 84 -3.23 -25.10 20.02
C SER A 84 -2.67 -25.53 21.39
N SER A 85 -1.95 -26.64 21.42
CA SER A 85 -1.21 -27.10 22.60
C SER A 85 -0.11 -26.12 23.01
N ASP A 86 0.44 -25.34 22.08
CA ASP A 86 1.46 -24.34 22.39
C ASP A 86 0.90 -23.19 23.20
N PHE A 87 -0.34 -22.77 22.93
CA PHE A 87 -1.01 -21.76 23.74
C PHE A 87 -1.24 -22.25 25.18
N GLN A 88 -1.58 -23.53 25.36
CA GLN A 88 -1.71 -24.13 26.69
C GLN A 88 -0.38 -24.14 27.47
N ARG A 89 0.76 -24.25 26.77
CA ARG A 89 2.09 -24.11 27.40
C ARG A 89 2.33 -22.69 27.90
N ILE A 90 1.88 -21.68 27.15
CA ILE A 90 1.96 -20.27 27.57
C ILE A 90 1.11 -20.02 28.82
N ILE A 91 -0.13 -20.52 28.86
CA ILE A 91 -0.99 -20.42 30.07
C ILE A 91 -0.30 -21.08 31.27
N THR A 92 0.27 -22.27 31.07
CA THR A 92 0.96 -23.02 32.13
C THR A 92 2.21 -22.29 32.63
N ALA A 93 3.00 -21.72 31.72
CA ALA A 93 4.16 -20.89 32.07
C ALA A 93 3.72 -19.63 32.85
N ARG A 94 2.65 -18.96 32.38
CA ARG A 94 2.04 -17.81 33.05
C ARG A 94 1.62 -18.13 34.48
N LYS A 95 0.95 -19.26 34.67
CA LYS A 95 0.54 -19.74 35.99
C LYS A 95 1.75 -19.94 36.91
N ARG A 96 2.79 -20.62 36.43
CA ARG A 96 4.00 -20.89 37.22
C ARG A 96 4.71 -19.62 37.67
N ALA A 97 4.79 -18.59 36.83
CA ALA A 97 5.45 -17.35 37.22
C ALA A 97 4.61 -16.48 38.17
N LEU A 98 3.28 -16.51 38.05
CA LEU A 98 2.43 -15.87 39.05
C LEU A 98 2.61 -16.54 40.43
N GLU A 99 2.66 -17.87 40.45
CA GLU A 99 2.91 -18.64 41.67
C GLU A 99 4.30 -18.34 42.26
N SER A 100 5.36 -18.21 41.44
CA SER A 100 6.69 -17.83 41.92
C SER A 100 6.77 -16.38 42.42
N GLY A 101 5.93 -15.49 41.89
CA GLY A 101 5.77 -14.12 42.35
C GLY A 101 4.89 -13.96 43.60
N GLY A 102 4.39 -15.06 44.18
CA GLY A 102 3.54 -15.03 45.37
C GLY A 102 2.05 -14.77 45.10
N PHE A 103 1.63 -14.74 43.83
CA PHE A 103 0.22 -14.60 43.45
C PHE A 103 -0.41 -15.99 43.28
N PHE A 104 -1.11 -16.43 44.32
CA PHE A 104 -1.83 -17.71 44.34
C PHE A 104 -3.34 -17.52 44.14
N GLY A 105 -4.04 -18.56 43.67
CA GLY A 105 -5.50 -18.58 43.58
C GLY A 105 -6.10 -17.83 42.39
N VAL A 106 -5.29 -17.45 41.40
CA VAL A 106 -5.81 -16.84 40.16
C VAL A 106 -6.64 -17.86 39.39
N SER A 107 -7.88 -17.50 39.05
CA SER A 107 -8.78 -18.34 38.26
C SER A 107 -8.15 -18.70 36.91
N PRO A 108 -8.26 -19.96 36.44
CA PRO A 108 -7.75 -20.37 35.13
C PRO A 108 -8.31 -19.52 33.98
N ASP A 109 -9.55 -19.05 34.09
CA ASP A 109 -10.19 -18.22 33.06
C ASP A 109 -9.49 -16.85 32.92
N VAL A 110 -9.05 -16.27 34.04
CA VAL A 110 -8.32 -14.99 34.04
C VAL A 110 -6.93 -15.17 33.44
N LEU A 111 -6.27 -16.29 33.77
CA LEU A 111 -4.99 -16.65 33.18
C LEU A 111 -5.08 -16.84 31.67
N GLU A 112 -6.15 -17.49 31.19
CA GLU A 112 -6.41 -17.62 29.76
C GLU A 112 -6.60 -16.26 29.09
N VAL A 113 -7.41 -15.38 29.67
CA VAL A 113 -7.67 -14.04 29.10
C VAL A 113 -6.37 -13.21 29.03
N VAL A 114 -5.55 -13.25 30.08
CA VAL A 114 -4.25 -12.54 30.08
C VAL A 114 -3.29 -13.15 29.06
N ALA A 115 -3.16 -14.48 29.03
CA ALA A 115 -2.31 -15.15 28.04
C ALA A 115 -2.77 -14.86 26.61
N ARG A 116 -4.08 -14.83 26.36
CA ARG A 116 -4.66 -14.48 25.04
C ARG A 116 -4.33 -13.04 24.67
N LYS A 117 -4.39 -12.12 25.63
CA LYS A 117 -4.03 -10.71 25.43
C LYS A 117 -2.54 -10.54 25.12
N ASP A 118 -1.67 -11.21 25.86
CA ASP A 118 -0.22 -11.14 25.65
C ASP A 118 0.16 -11.76 24.29
N PHE A 119 -0.44 -12.90 23.97
CA PHE A 119 -0.28 -13.55 22.67
C PHE A 119 -0.82 -12.69 21.53
N PHE A 120 -1.91 -11.96 21.74
CA PHE A 120 -2.43 -11.00 20.77
C PHE A 120 -1.44 -9.85 20.56
N LYS A 121 -0.92 -9.25 21.64
CA LYS A 121 0.06 -8.16 21.55
C LYS A 121 1.31 -8.55 20.75
N ALA A 122 1.83 -9.75 20.99
CA ALA A 122 3.00 -10.24 20.27
C ALA A 122 2.79 -10.41 18.76
N ASN A 123 1.57 -10.77 18.34
CA ASN A 123 1.24 -11.02 16.93
C ASN A 123 0.59 -9.81 16.22
N PHE A 124 -0.05 -8.93 17.00
CA PHE A 124 -0.76 -7.72 16.57
C PHE A 124 -0.33 -6.53 17.44
N PRO A 125 0.95 -6.10 17.36
CA PRO A 125 1.44 -4.97 18.14
C PRO A 125 0.67 -3.71 17.75
N GLN A 126 0.09 -3.02 18.75
CA GLN A 126 -0.60 -1.76 18.51
C GLN A 126 0.35 -0.56 18.67
N ARG A 127 1.49 -0.80 19.33
CA ARG A 127 2.53 0.19 19.62
C ARG A 127 3.90 -0.44 19.43
N PHE A 128 4.93 0.39 19.25
CA PHE A 128 6.31 -0.09 19.12
C PHE A 128 6.79 -0.80 20.40
N GLU A 129 6.25 -0.42 21.57
CA GLU A 129 6.49 -1.10 22.84
C GLU A 129 5.90 -2.53 22.89
N ASP A 130 4.93 -2.85 22.03
CA ASP A 130 4.33 -4.19 21.93
C ASP A 130 5.11 -5.13 20.98
N LEU A 131 6.12 -4.65 20.23
CA LEU A 131 6.94 -5.49 19.31
C LEU A 131 7.84 -6.51 20.02
N GLY A 132 7.72 -6.60 21.34
CA GLY A 132 8.33 -7.66 22.13
C GLY A 132 7.66 -9.01 21.94
N SER A 133 8.46 -10.08 21.89
CA SER A 133 7.98 -11.46 22.09
C SER A 133 7.15 -11.57 23.37
N PRO A 134 6.20 -12.53 23.46
CA PRO A 134 5.63 -12.91 24.73
C PRO A 134 6.78 -13.16 25.69
N ASP A 135 6.77 -12.45 26.80
CA ASP A 135 7.70 -12.62 27.90
C ASP A 135 7.39 -13.98 28.54
N ALA A 136 8.12 -15.02 28.11
CA ALA A 136 7.86 -16.39 28.55
C ALA A 136 8.41 -16.63 29.96
N ASN A 137 9.32 -15.78 30.43
CA ASN A 137 9.93 -15.86 31.75
C ASN A 137 9.33 -14.89 32.79
N LEU A 138 8.46 -13.98 32.33
CA LEU A 138 7.57 -13.13 33.09
C LEU A 138 8.25 -12.06 33.94
N ASN A 139 9.42 -11.60 33.52
CA ASN A 139 10.17 -10.55 34.19
C ASN A 139 9.83 -9.12 33.71
N GLY A 140 8.85 -8.97 32.81
CA GLY A 140 8.44 -7.72 32.21
C GLY A 140 9.29 -7.28 31.01
N VAL A 141 10.21 -8.13 30.55
CA VAL A 141 11.09 -7.89 29.40
C VAL A 141 10.78 -8.94 28.33
N PRO A 142 10.44 -8.53 27.11
CA PRO A 142 10.26 -9.48 26.02
C PRO A 142 11.49 -10.37 25.80
N ASP A 143 11.32 -11.69 25.73
CA ASP A 143 12.43 -12.68 25.58
C ASP A 143 13.43 -12.34 24.46
N VAL A 144 12.95 -11.74 23.37
CA VAL A 144 13.79 -11.32 22.23
C VAL A 144 14.81 -10.24 22.65
N LEU A 145 14.47 -9.36 23.59
CA LEU A 145 15.35 -8.31 24.11
C LEU A 145 16.37 -8.83 25.13
N GLU A 146 16.10 -9.98 25.76
CA GLU A 146 17.06 -10.63 26.66
C GLU A 146 18.16 -11.38 25.93
N SER A 147 17.83 -11.90 24.75
CA SER A 147 18.75 -12.68 23.93
C SER A 147 19.80 -11.83 23.20
N VAL A 148 19.71 -10.50 23.25
CA VAL A 148 20.65 -9.58 22.57
C VAL A 148 21.80 -9.22 23.53
N PRO A 149 23.04 -9.66 23.28
CA PRO A 149 24.17 -9.33 24.14
C PRO A 149 24.43 -7.82 24.13
N GLY A 150 24.42 -7.18 25.31
CA GLY A 150 24.78 -5.77 25.49
C GLY A 150 23.62 -4.77 25.56
N VAL A 151 22.37 -5.23 25.55
CA VAL A 151 21.21 -4.34 25.79
C VAL A 151 21.00 -4.15 27.29
N ASN A 152 21.29 -2.94 27.79
CA ASN A 152 20.96 -2.56 29.17
C ASN A 152 19.45 -2.27 29.29
N ILE A 153 18.74 -3.17 29.96
CA ILE A 153 17.28 -3.15 30.20
C ILE A 153 16.79 -1.83 30.85
N ALA A 154 17.64 -1.18 31.65
CA ALA A 154 17.33 0.11 32.29
C ALA A 154 17.16 1.29 31.31
N VAL A 155 17.57 1.14 30.04
CA VAL A 155 17.53 2.22 29.03
C VAL A 155 16.22 2.23 28.21
N LEU A 156 15.47 1.12 28.19
CA LEU A 156 14.22 1.00 27.42
C LEU A 156 12.98 1.61 28.10
N GLY A 157 13.08 1.97 29.39
CA GLY A 157 12.07 2.79 30.07
C GLY A 157 12.12 4.28 29.68
N ARG A 158 13.08 4.68 28.82
CA ARG A 158 13.19 6.04 28.31
C ARG A 158 12.13 6.23 27.23
N GLN A 159 11.01 6.84 27.63
CA GLN A 159 9.93 7.33 26.77
C GLN A 159 10.43 7.70 25.39
N VAL A 160 10.14 6.84 24.41
CA VAL A 160 10.13 7.24 23.02
C VAL A 160 8.95 8.20 22.92
N THR A 161 9.24 9.49 22.87
CA THR A 161 8.26 10.58 22.69
C THR A 161 7.79 10.58 21.23
N THR A 162 7.11 9.53 20.81
CA THR A 162 6.55 9.42 19.47
C THR A 162 5.11 9.91 19.42
N ARG A 163 4.78 10.60 18.34
CA ARG A 163 3.42 11.10 18.08
C ARG A 163 2.53 9.89 17.81
N HIS A 164 1.72 9.51 18.81
CA HIS A 164 0.79 8.38 18.76
C HIS A 164 -0.19 8.37 17.57
N ALA A 165 -0.36 9.49 16.88
CA ALA A 165 -1.33 9.62 15.79
C ALA A 165 -0.97 8.81 14.53
N THR A 166 0.31 8.49 14.28
CA THR A 166 0.74 7.76 13.06
C THR A 166 1.32 6.37 13.33
N GLU A 167 1.56 6.02 14.60
CA GLU A 167 2.20 4.74 14.96
C GLU A 167 1.35 3.54 14.55
N SER A 168 0.03 3.60 14.75
CA SER A 168 -0.86 2.47 14.47
C SER A 168 -0.96 2.15 12.98
N SER A 169 -0.91 3.16 12.10
CA SER A 169 -0.93 2.94 10.65
C SER A 169 0.39 2.40 10.12
N GLU A 170 1.52 2.86 10.67
CA GLU A 170 2.84 2.36 10.29
C GLU A 170 3.07 0.93 10.78
N LEU A 171 2.62 0.62 12.01
CA LEU A 171 2.64 -0.73 12.54
C LEU A 171 1.74 -1.67 11.75
N LEU A 172 0.54 -1.23 11.37
CA LEU A 172 -0.33 -2.04 10.52
C LEU A 172 0.33 -2.33 9.16
N TYR A 173 0.93 -1.32 8.53
CA TYR A 173 1.67 -1.52 7.28
C TYR A 173 2.83 -2.51 7.46
N TYR A 174 3.67 -2.31 8.48
CA TYR A 174 4.78 -3.20 8.80
C TYR A 174 4.31 -4.63 9.08
N MET A 175 3.22 -4.75 9.84
CA MET A 175 2.61 -6.03 10.20
C MET A 175 2.14 -6.77 8.96
N LEU A 176 1.45 -6.11 8.02
CA LEU A 176 0.93 -6.72 6.81
C LEU A 176 2.03 -7.07 5.80
N THR A 177 3.07 -6.23 5.69
CA THR A 177 4.10 -6.34 4.64
C THR A 177 5.36 -7.08 5.05
N ARG A 178 5.66 -7.19 6.35
CA ARG A 178 6.94 -7.76 6.82
C ARG A 178 6.79 -8.87 7.85
N MET A 179 5.70 -8.91 8.61
CA MET A 179 5.50 -9.95 9.61
C MET A 179 4.75 -11.14 9.04
N GLN A 180 5.35 -12.32 9.19
CA GLN A 180 4.66 -13.59 9.00
C GLN A 180 3.89 -13.91 10.27
N VAL A 181 2.57 -13.94 10.19
CA VAL A 181 1.69 -14.16 11.34
C VAL A 181 0.84 -15.40 11.06
N PHE A 182 0.99 -16.42 11.90
CA PHE A 182 0.25 -17.71 11.81
C PHE A 182 0.32 -18.43 10.46
N GLY A 183 1.49 -18.39 9.81
CA GLY A 183 1.71 -19.07 8.53
C GLY A 183 1.15 -18.34 7.32
N VAL A 184 0.52 -17.17 7.51
CA VAL A 184 0.17 -16.27 6.39
C VAL A 184 1.43 -15.49 6.01
N PRO A 185 1.94 -15.64 4.77
CA PRO A 185 3.14 -14.94 4.33
C PRO A 185 2.90 -13.42 4.29
N PRO A 186 3.96 -12.62 4.44
CA PRO A 186 3.86 -11.18 4.25
C PRO A 186 3.41 -10.85 2.84
N VAL A 187 2.57 -9.83 2.71
CA VAL A 187 2.07 -9.35 1.43
C VAL A 187 3.09 -8.37 0.86
N GLY A 188 3.59 -8.65 -0.35
CA GLY A 188 4.61 -7.81 -0.98
C GLY A 188 4.09 -6.42 -1.33
N ASP A 189 4.98 -5.42 -1.36
CA ASP A 189 4.64 -4.03 -1.69
C ASP A 189 3.91 -3.89 -3.04
N ALA A 190 4.17 -4.82 -3.98
CA ALA A 190 3.52 -4.87 -5.28
C ALA A 190 2.01 -5.17 -5.23
N GLU A 191 1.48 -5.75 -4.14
CA GLU A 191 0.04 -6.01 -4.03
C GLU A 191 -0.77 -4.79 -3.59
N PHE A 192 -0.09 -3.74 -3.13
CA PHE A 192 -0.68 -2.47 -2.68
C PHE A 192 -0.48 -1.32 -3.69
N ALA A 193 0.27 -1.57 -4.77
CA ALA A 193 0.58 -0.61 -5.82
C ALA A 193 -0.53 -0.50 -6.89
#